data_AF-X0Y4S4-F1
#
_entry.id   AF-X0Y4S4-F1
#
_cell.length_a   1.000
_cell.length_b   1.000
_cell.length_c   1.000
_cell.angle_alpha   90.00
_cell.angle_beta   90.00
_cell.angle_gamma   90.00
#
_symmetry.space_group_name_H-M   'P 1'
#
loop_
_entity.id
_entity.type
_entity.pdbx_description
1 polymer ?
#
loop_
_entity_poly.entity_id
_entity_poly.type
_entity_poly.pdbx_seq_one_letter_code
_entity_poly.pdbx_strand_id
1 'polypeptide(L)' 'NGHKGTFGRVLVVAGSIGMSGAAILCAKGALRAGAGLVTVACPAAINPVIETALTEAITLPLPDEKGHLTPDA' A
#
# COMPACT_ATOMS: atom_id res chain seq x y z
N ASN A 1 3.69 25.96 -8.40
CA ASN A 1 3.77 25.80 -6.93
C ASN A 1 2.84 24.70 -6.47
N GLY A 2 3.40 23.58 -6.00
CA GLY A 2 2.64 22.47 -5.45
C GLY A 2 3.55 21.61 -4.57
N HIS A 3 2.97 20.96 -3.58
CA HIS A 3 3.66 20.03 -2.67
C HIS A 3 2.90 18.70 -2.62
N LYS A 4 3.42 17.72 -1.87
CA LYS A 4 2.83 16.38 -1.71
C LYS A 4 1.33 16.34 -1.34
N GLY A 5 0.78 17.43 -0.78
CA GLY A 5 -0.64 17.53 -0.46
C GLY A 5 -1.51 18.10 -1.60
N THR A 6 -0.89 18.81 -2.53
CA THR A 6 -1.57 19.40 -3.70
C THR A 6 -1.96 18.34 -4.73
N PHE A 7 -1.16 17.28 -4.86
CA PHE A 7 -1.33 16.23 -5.87
C PHE A 7 -2.14 15.02 -5.37
N GLY A 8 -3.00 15.23 -4.37
CA GLY A 8 -3.87 14.19 -3.82
C GLY A 8 -3.15 13.15 -2.96
N ARG A 9 -3.96 12.30 -2.31
CA ARG A 9 -3.51 11.18 -1.47
C ARG A 9 -4.28 9.94 -1.88
N VAL A 10 -3.58 8.84 -2.08
CA VAL A 10 -4.17 7.56 -2.48
C VAL A 10 -3.95 6.55 -1.36
N LEU A 11 -5.03 5.88 -0.95
CA LEU A 11 -4.99 4.70 -0.10
C LEU A 11 -5.21 3.47 -0.99
N VAL A 12 -4.24 2.55 -0.99
CA VAL A 12 -4.36 1.24 -1.63
C VAL A 12 -4.67 0.23 -0.54
N VAL A 13 -5.85 -0.40 -0.59
CA VAL A 13 -6.21 -1.52 0.28
C VAL A 13 -6.15 -2.79 -0.56
N ALA A 14 -5.06 -3.54 -0.47
CA ALA A 14 -4.84 -4.68 -1.35
C ALA A 14 -3.79 -5.66 -0.79
N GLY A 15 -3.77 -6.84 -1.39
CA GLY A 15 -2.77 -7.87 -1.13
C GLY A 15 -3.24 -8.93 -0.12
N SER A 16 -2.62 -10.09 -0.23
CA SER A 16 -2.70 -11.20 0.71
C SER A 16 -1.41 -12.02 0.62
N ILE A 17 -1.24 -13.03 1.49
CA ILE A 17 -0.20 -14.04 1.26
C ILE A 17 -0.38 -14.62 -0.16
N GLY A 18 0.72 -14.67 -0.92
CA GLY A 18 0.71 -15.10 -2.33
C GLY A 18 0.27 -14.03 -3.35
N MET A 19 -0.30 -12.89 -2.90
CA MET A 19 -0.84 -11.84 -3.78
C MET A 19 -0.28 -10.43 -3.47
N SER A 20 0.89 -10.35 -2.83
CA SER A 20 1.55 -9.06 -2.50
C SER A 20 1.79 -8.18 -3.74
N GLY A 21 1.99 -8.78 -4.91
CA GLY A 21 2.16 -8.08 -6.18
C GLY A 21 0.98 -7.16 -6.54
N ALA A 22 -0.24 -7.50 -6.14
CA ALA A 22 -1.41 -6.65 -6.40
C ALA A 22 -1.26 -5.28 -5.72
N ALA A 23 -0.89 -5.27 -4.43
CA ALA A 23 -0.66 -4.03 -3.68
C ALA A 23 0.50 -3.21 -4.26
N ILE A 24 1.60 -3.90 -4.62
CA ILE A 24 2.80 -3.27 -5.19
C ILE A 24 2.50 -2.59 -6.54
N LEU A 25 1.78 -3.27 -7.44
CA LEU A 25 1.43 -2.72 -8.75
C LEU A 25 0.48 -1.52 -8.63
N CYS A 26 -0.54 -1.62 -7.77
CA CYS A 26 -1.45 -0.50 -7.51
C CYS A 26 -0.71 0.73 -6.96
N ALA A 27 0.16 0.54 -5.97
CA ALA A 27 0.92 1.63 -5.38
C ALA A 27 1.89 2.29 -6.39
N LYS A 28 2.62 1.49 -7.17
CA LYS A 28 3.49 1.98 -8.24
C LYS A 28 2.69 2.73 -9.31
N GLY A 29 1.52 2.22 -9.69
CA GLY A 29 0.62 2.89 -10.62
C GLY A 29 0.19 4.26 -10.12
N ALA A 30 -0.24 4.37 -8.86
CA ALA A 30 -0.63 5.63 -8.24
C ALA A 30 0.53 6.64 -8.18
N LEU A 31 1.72 6.20 -7.74
CA LEU A 31 2.92 7.04 -7.73
C LEU A 31 3.28 7.54 -9.13
N ARG A 32 3.24 6.66 -10.14
CA ARG A 32 3.54 7.01 -11.54
C ARG A 32 2.48 7.91 -12.16
N ALA A 33 1.23 7.82 -11.73
CA ALA A 33 0.15 8.72 -12.15
C ALA A 33 0.28 10.13 -11.53
N GLY A 34 1.21 10.35 -10.60
CA GLY A 34 1.47 11.65 -9.99
C GLY A 34 0.79 11.86 -8.63
N ALA A 35 0.33 10.80 -7.96
CA ALA A 35 -0.20 10.92 -6.61
C ALA A 35 0.87 11.49 -5.66
N GLY A 36 0.53 12.54 -4.92
CA GLY A 36 1.46 13.22 -4.02
C GLY A 36 1.86 12.39 -2.79
N LEU A 37 0.95 11.54 -2.30
CA LEU A 37 1.18 10.56 -1.26
C LEU A 37 0.43 9.27 -1.57
N VAL A 38 1.08 8.13 -1.34
CA VAL A 38 0.47 6.80 -1.47
C VAL A 38 0.71 6.03 -0.17
N THR A 39 -0.38 5.53 0.41
CA THR A 39 -0.35 4.64 1.58
C THR A 39 -0.89 3.27 1.15
N VAL A 40 -0.20 2.20 1.54
CA VAL A 40 -0.58 0.82 1.27
C VAL A 40 -1.05 0.17 2.57
N ALA A 41 -2.35 -0.03 2.69
CA ALA A 41 -2.98 -0.83 3.72
C ALA A 41 -2.99 -2.30 3.27
N CYS A 42 -2.26 -3.15 3.99
CA CYS A 42 -2.11 -4.56 3.64
C CYS A 42 -2.06 -5.45 4.89
N PRO A 43 -2.33 -6.76 4.76
CA PRO A 43 -2.12 -7.71 5.85
C PRO A 43 -0.73 -7.58 6.47
N ALA A 44 -0.65 -7.48 7.79
CA ALA A 44 0.62 -7.34 8.51
C ALA A 44 1.62 -8.44 8.13
N ALA A 45 1.13 -9.66 7.89
CA ALA A 45 1.93 -10.81 7.43
C ALA A 45 2.72 -10.56 6.13
N ILE A 46 2.26 -9.67 5.24
CA ILE A 46 2.95 -9.37 3.97
C ILE A 46 3.68 -8.03 3.96
N ASN A 47 3.57 -7.23 5.03
CA ASN A 47 4.15 -5.89 5.10
C ASN A 47 5.66 -5.83 4.78
N PRO A 48 6.52 -6.75 5.28
CA PRO A 48 7.95 -6.72 4.94
C PRO A 48 8.24 -6.85 3.44
N VAL A 49 7.39 -7.60 2.71
CA VAL A 49 7.50 -7.75 1.25
C VAL A 49 7.16 -6.42 0.57
N ILE A 50 6.15 -5.71 1.07
CA ILE A 50 5.75 -4.41 0.55
C ILE A 50 6.83 -3.36 0.82
N GLU A 51 7.36 -3.26 2.04
CA GLU A 51 8.43 -2.31 2.41
C GLU A 51 9.72 -2.53 1.63
N THR A 52 10.04 -3.79 1.30
CA THR A 52 11.21 -4.10 0.46
C THR A 52 11.00 -3.64 -0.99
N ALA A 53 9.77 -3.73 -1.51
CA ALA A 53 9.46 -3.46 -2.91
C ALA A 53 9.08 -1.99 -3.21
N LEU A 54 8.65 -1.25 -2.19
CA LEU A 54 8.17 0.13 -2.27
C LEU A 54 8.87 1.00 -1.22
N THR A 55 9.91 1.73 -1.62
CA THR A 55 10.61 2.64 -0.71
C THR A 55 9.94 4.01 -0.59
N GLU A 56 9.16 4.42 -1.60
CA GLU A 56 8.50 5.73 -1.62
C GLU A 56 7.07 5.72 -1.04
N ALA A 57 6.41 4.55 -0.99
CA ALA A 57 5.07 4.43 -0.46
C ALA A 57 5.10 4.25 1.07
N ILE A 58 4.10 4.80 1.75
CA ILE A 58 3.89 4.56 3.18
C ILE A 58 3.20 3.22 3.35
N THR A 59 3.65 2.39 4.28
CA THR A 59 2.97 1.14 4.64
C THR A 59 2.09 1.32 5.88
N LEU A 60 0.92 0.69 5.86
CA LEU A 60 0.00 0.60 6.97
C LEU A 60 -0.35 -0.89 7.16
N PRO A 61 0.44 -1.64 7.96
CA PRO A 61 0.10 -3.02 8.26
C PRO A 61 -1.19 -3.07 9.08
N LEU A 62 -2.14 -3.89 8.64
CA LEU A 62 -3.43 -4.09 9.29
C LEU A 62 -3.55 -5.49 9.88
N PRO A 63 -4.40 -5.70 10.92
CA PRO A 63 -4.72 -7.02 11.44
C PRO A 63 -5.13 -7.99 10.33
N ASP A 64 -4.56 -9.19 10.37
CA ASP A 64 -4.83 -10.23 9.39
C ASP A 64 -4.99 -11.60 10.02
N GLU A 65 -5.78 -12.45 9.37
CA GLU A 65 -5.90 -13.87 9.66
C GLU A 65 -5.47 -14.66 8.42
N LYS A 66 -4.43 -15.49 8.57
CA LYS A 66 -3.86 -16.30 7.47
C LYS A 66 -3.49 -15.46 6.24
N GLY A 67 -3.06 -14.21 6.43
CA GLY A 67 -2.68 -13.34 5.33
C GLY A 67 -3.84 -12.64 4.62
N HIS A 68 -5.04 -12.64 5.20
CA HIS A 68 -6.20 -11.90 4.70
C HIS A 68 -6.64 -10.85 5.73
N LEU A 69 -7.03 -9.67 5.27
CA LEU A 69 -7.55 -8.61 6.14
C LEU A 69 -8.76 -9.12 6.93
N THR A 70 -8.80 -8.82 8.22
CA THR A 70 -9.96 -9.12 9.07
C THR A 70 -10.98 -7.97 9.03
N PRO A 71 -12.24 -8.16 9.46
CA PRO A 71 -13.23 -7.08 9.54
C PRO A 71 -12.83 -5.93 10.48
N ASP A 72 -11.91 -6.17 11.39
CA ASP A 72 -11.41 -5.18 12.38
C ASP A 72 -10.23 -4.35 11.85
N ALA A 73 -9.85 -4.57 10.58
CA ALA A 73 -8.77 -3.89 9.88
C ALA A 73 -9.11 -2.45 9.46
#